data_AF-A0A1G3IA60-F1
#
_entry.id   AF-A0A1G3IA60-F1
#
_cell.length_a   1.000
_cell.length_b   1.000
_cell.length_c   1.000
_cell.angle_alpha   90.00
_cell.angle_beta   90.00
_cell.angle_gamma   90.00
#
_symmetry.space_group_name_H-M   'P 1'
#
loop_
_entity.id
_entity.type
_entity.pdbx_description
1 polymer ?
#
loop_
_entity_poly.entity_id
_entity_poly.type
_entity_poly.pdbx_seq_one_letter_code
_entity_poly.pdbx_strand_id
1 'polypeptide(L)'
;MTATIYAVPAFGKDFNGFLDFLHDQEIGVAALSPKRFSEVFNMDLLTLAAQAHVHRNTISRSPASESVQRFLREALRVIRAAADLSGEVNKALFWYHNEPLPPFGYKTAEQLVSDGRTEDLLRYIESLEAGAAG
;
A
#
# COMPACT_ATOMS: atom_id res chain seq x y z
N MET A 1 -18.96 20.82 9.75
CA MET A 1 -18.22 19.54 9.58
C MET A 1 -16.74 19.90 9.43
N THR A 2 -15.97 19.72 10.48
CA THR A 2 -14.52 19.90 10.48
C THR A 2 -13.89 18.70 9.77
N ALA A 3 -13.37 18.90 8.56
CA ALA A 3 -12.50 17.91 7.94
C ALA A 3 -11.17 17.94 8.70
N THR A 4 -10.96 16.98 9.60
CA THR A 4 -9.65 16.75 10.21
C THR A 4 -8.67 16.45 9.08
N ILE A 5 -7.75 17.38 8.82
CA ILE A 5 -6.59 17.14 7.97
C ILE A 5 -5.67 16.26 8.81
N TYR A 6 -5.66 14.95 8.56
CA TYR A 6 -4.67 14.07 9.16
C TYR A 6 -3.34 14.36 8.47
N ALA A 7 -2.43 15.07 9.15
CA ALA A 7 -1.05 15.07 8.73
C ALA A 7 -0.55 13.62 8.78
N VAL A 8 -0.11 13.07 7.65
CA VAL A 8 0.44 11.70 7.61
C VAL A 8 1.61 11.65 8.59
N PRO A 9 1.54 10.80 9.64
CA PRO A 9 2.60 10.74 10.62
C PRO A 9 3.84 10.06 10.03
N ALA A 10 5.02 10.43 10.54
CA ALA A 10 6.23 9.68 10.22
C ALA A 10 6.18 8.33 10.96
N PHE A 11 6.03 7.24 10.23
CA PHE A 11 5.91 5.90 10.82
C PHE A 11 7.26 5.35 11.32
N GLY A 12 8.39 5.79 10.74
CA GLY A 12 9.72 5.35 11.17
C GLY A 12 9.85 3.83 11.06
N LYS A 13 10.02 3.14 12.20
CA LYS A 13 10.06 1.67 12.29
C LYS A 13 8.73 1.04 12.74
N ASP A 14 7.73 1.86 13.05
CA ASP A 14 6.47 1.41 13.63
C ASP A 14 5.45 1.02 12.55
N PHE A 15 5.52 -0.24 12.12
CA PHE A 15 4.55 -0.79 11.18
C PHE A 15 3.15 -0.91 11.78
N ASN A 16 3.04 -1.11 13.10
CA ASN A 16 1.72 -1.21 13.74
C ASN A 16 1.02 0.15 13.77
N GLY A 17 1.76 1.23 14.03
CA GLY A 17 1.24 2.59 13.88
C GLY A 17 0.79 2.91 12.45
N PHE A 18 1.49 2.38 11.44
CA PHE A 18 1.04 2.47 10.05
C PHE A 18 -0.27 1.69 9.79
N LEU A 19 -0.39 0.47 10.31
CA LEU A 19 -1.63 -0.31 10.22
C LEU A 19 -2.81 0.36 10.91
N ASP A 20 -2.60 0.87 12.13
CA ASP A 20 -3.61 1.58 12.91
C ASP A 20 -4.07 2.85 12.17
N PHE A 21 -3.12 3.59 11.58
CA PHE A 21 -3.44 4.73 10.73
C PHE A 21 -4.33 4.33 9.54
N LEU A 22 -4.07 3.21 8.87
CA LEU A 22 -4.90 2.77 7.74
C LEU A 22 -6.27 2.22 8.15
N HIS A 23 -6.41 1.73 9.39
CA HIS A 23 -7.66 1.16 9.88
C HIS A 23 -8.73 2.22 10.10
N ASP A 24 -9.94 1.96 9.63
CA ASP A 24 -11.05 2.89 9.78
C ASP A 24 -12.32 2.16 10.22
N GLN A 25 -12.61 2.29 11.51
CA GLN A 25 -13.75 1.66 12.16
C GLN A 25 -15.10 2.16 11.62
N GLU A 26 -15.15 3.34 10.99
CA GLU A 26 -16.37 3.86 10.36
C GLU A 26 -16.70 3.09 9.07
N ILE A 27 -15.68 2.55 8.39
CA ILE A 27 -15.84 1.73 7.18
C ILE A 27 -16.10 0.27 7.55
N GLY A 28 -15.45 -0.24 8.60
CA GLY A 28 -15.71 -1.57 9.14
C GLY A 28 -14.61 -2.09 10.07
N VAL A 29 -14.95 -3.10 10.88
CA VAL A 29 -14.07 -3.64 11.94
C VAL A 29 -12.72 -4.15 11.42
N ALA A 30 -12.63 -4.57 10.16
CA ALA A 30 -11.40 -5.04 9.53
C ALA A 30 -11.12 -4.36 8.18
N ALA A 31 -11.68 -3.17 7.95
CA ALA A 31 -11.53 -2.45 6.69
C ALA A 31 -10.36 -1.47 6.72
N LEU A 32 -9.63 -1.41 5.61
CA LEU A 32 -8.61 -0.41 5.35
C LEU A 32 -9.24 0.80 4.67
N SER A 33 -8.84 2.00 5.07
CA SER A 33 -9.35 3.25 4.49
C SER A 33 -8.65 3.58 3.17
N PRO A 34 -9.38 3.59 2.03
CA PRO A 34 -8.80 4.02 0.76
C PRO A 34 -8.30 5.47 0.82
N LYS A 35 -9.00 6.31 1.58
CA LYS A 35 -8.65 7.73 1.74
C LYS A 35 -7.32 7.90 2.46
N ARG A 36 -7.14 7.25 3.60
CA ARG A 36 -5.89 7.33 4.36
C ARG A 36 -4.73 6.69 3.60
N PHE A 37 -4.98 5.62 2.86
CA PHE A 37 -3.98 5.04 1.95
C PHE A 37 -3.54 6.05 0.89
N SER A 38 -4.48 6.73 0.23
CA SER A 38 -4.17 7.80 -0.73
C SER A 38 -3.39 8.96 -0.11
N GLU A 39 -3.72 9.35 1.12
CA GLU A 39 -3.01 10.41 1.85
C GLU A 39 -1.53 10.06 2.07
N VAL A 40 -1.20 8.81 2.39
CA VAL A 40 0.19 8.35 2.60
C VAL A 40 1.07 8.56 1.37
N PHE A 41 0.52 8.32 0.18
CA PHE A 41 1.25 8.46 -1.08
C PHE A 41 1.02 9.81 -1.77
N ASN A 42 0.28 10.73 -1.14
CA ASN A 42 -0.14 12.00 -1.72
C ASN A 42 -0.76 11.82 -3.13
N MET A 43 -1.53 10.74 -3.31
CA MET A 43 -2.24 10.45 -4.56
C MET A 43 -3.73 10.79 -4.43
N ASP A 44 -4.38 11.08 -5.54
CA ASP A 44 -5.82 11.32 -5.57
C ASP A 44 -6.63 10.00 -5.62
N LEU A 45 -7.91 10.06 -5.22
CA LEU A 45 -8.79 8.88 -5.18
C LEU A 45 -9.11 8.33 -6.58
N LEU A 46 -8.97 9.11 -7.65
CA LEU A 46 -9.17 8.63 -9.02
C LEU A 46 -8.00 7.74 -9.44
N THR A 47 -6.77 8.14 -9.11
CA THR A 47 -5.57 7.32 -9.28
C THR A 47 -5.69 6.01 -8.50
N LEU A 48 -6.12 6.07 -7.23
CA LEU A 48 -6.35 4.86 -6.44
C LEU A 48 -7.45 3.96 -7.05
N ALA A 49 -8.54 4.54 -7.56
CA ALA A 49 -9.60 3.78 -8.22
C ALA A 49 -9.08 3.03 -9.46
N ALA A 50 -8.23 3.69 -10.25
CA ALA A 50 -7.60 3.09 -11.42
C ALA A 50 -6.69 1.91 -11.02
N GLN A 51 -5.87 2.06 -9.98
CA GLN A 51 -4.99 0.99 -9.47
C GLN A 51 -5.79 -0.21 -8.92
N ALA A 52 -6.91 0.05 -8.27
CA ALA A 52 -7.80 -1.00 -7.76
C ALA A 52 -8.74 -1.58 -8.84
N HIS A 53 -8.67 -1.10 -10.08
CA HIS A 53 -9.55 -1.48 -11.20
C HIS A 53 -11.04 -1.33 -10.89
N VAL A 54 -11.40 -0.26 -10.17
CA VAL A 54 -12.79 0.07 -9.83
C VAL A 54 -13.20 1.43 -10.38
N HIS A 55 -14.50 1.64 -10.47
CA HIS A 55 -15.03 2.96 -10.77
C HIS A 55 -14.75 3.92 -9.60
N ARG A 56 -14.42 5.19 -9.86
CA ARG A 56 -14.14 6.21 -8.83
C ARG A 56 -15.22 6.29 -7.74
N ASN A 57 -16.49 6.13 -8.13
CA ASN A 57 -17.62 6.21 -7.20
C ASN A 57 -17.60 5.05 -6.19
N THR A 58 -17.00 3.91 -6.52
CA THR A 58 -16.85 2.77 -5.62
C THR A 58 -15.97 3.14 -4.43
N ILE A 59 -14.89 3.90 -4.64
CA ILE A 59 -14.01 4.35 -3.54
C ILE A 59 -14.78 5.18 -2.52
N SER A 60 -15.66 6.08 -2.96
CA SER A 60 -16.43 6.94 -2.04
C SER A 60 -17.70 6.30 -1.49
N ARG A 61 -18.41 5.47 -2.27
CA ARG A 61 -19.72 4.90 -1.88
C ARG A 61 -19.62 3.52 -1.26
N SER A 62 -18.59 2.76 -1.63
CA SER A 62 -18.37 1.38 -1.18
C SER A 62 -16.87 1.14 -0.90
N PRO A 63 -16.25 1.91 0.01
CA PRO A 63 -14.83 1.77 0.33
C PRO A 63 -14.47 0.38 0.86
N ALA A 64 -15.42 -0.32 1.51
CA ALA A 64 -15.29 -1.70 1.98
C ALA A 64 -15.51 -2.78 0.90
N SER A 65 -15.70 -2.40 -0.37
CA SER A 65 -15.92 -3.37 -1.44
C SER A 65 -14.72 -4.30 -1.60
N GLU A 66 -14.98 -5.56 -1.95
CA GLU A 66 -13.95 -6.60 -1.98
C GLU A 66 -12.79 -6.25 -2.92
N SER A 67 -13.06 -5.67 -4.09
CA SER A 67 -12.00 -5.26 -5.02
C SER A 67 -11.06 -4.20 -4.42
N VAL A 68 -11.63 -3.19 -3.74
CA VAL A 68 -10.85 -2.12 -3.09
C VAL A 68 -10.06 -2.69 -1.93
N GLN A 69 -10.72 -3.45 -1.06
CA GLN A 69 -10.07 -4.03 0.10
C GLN A 69 -9.00 -5.06 -0.28
N ARG A 70 -9.23 -5.83 -1.35
CA ARG A 70 -8.22 -6.73 -1.93
C ARG A 70 -6.99 -5.95 -2.37
N PHE A 71 -7.14 -4.90 -3.19
CA PHE A 71 -6.01 -4.07 -3.62
C PHE A 71 -5.21 -3.52 -2.41
N LEU A 72 -5.91 -2.96 -1.42
CA LEU A 72 -5.26 -2.40 -0.23
C LEU A 72 -4.52 -3.46 0.59
N ARG A 73 -5.09 -4.66 0.75
CA ARG A 73 -4.44 -5.79 1.44
C ARG A 73 -3.20 -6.26 0.68
N GLU A 74 -3.27 -6.34 -0.65
CA GLU A 74 -2.14 -6.76 -1.47
C GLU A 74 -0.98 -5.75 -1.41
N ALA A 75 -1.29 -4.45 -1.51
CA ALA A 75 -0.30 -3.40 -1.30
C ALA A 75 0.34 -3.50 0.09
N LEU A 76 -0.48 -3.72 1.12
CA LEU A 76 -0.02 -3.82 2.50
C LEU A 76 0.91 -5.03 2.73
N ARG A 77 0.63 -6.18 2.10
CA ARG A 77 1.50 -7.36 2.15
C ARG A 77 2.90 -7.05 1.61
N VAL A 78 2.97 -6.34 0.48
CA VAL A 78 4.24 -5.93 -0.14
C VAL A 78 4.99 -4.93 0.73
N ILE A 79 4.30 -3.89 1.22
CA ILE A 79 4.91 -2.88 2.09
C ILE A 79 5.45 -3.52 3.37
N ARG A 80 4.73 -4.51 3.94
CA ARG A 80 5.19 -5.26 5.11
C ARG A 80 6.50 -5.99 4.82
N ALA A 81 6.54 -6.77 3.75
CA ALA A 81 7.74 -7.54 3.38
C ALA A 81 8.95 -6.61 3.13
N ALA A 82 8.73 -5.48 2.45
CA ALA A 82 9.78 -4.49 2.23
C ALA A 82 10.21 -3.77 3.53
N ALA A 83 9.29 -3.56 4.48
CA ALA A 83 9.59 -2.96 5.78
C ALA A 83 10.40 -3.93 6.66
N ASP A 84 10.09 -5.23 6.62
CA ASP A 84 10.86 -6.26 7.33
C ASP A 84 12.30 -6.32 6.79
N LEU A 85 12.49 -6.22 5.47
CA LEU A 85 13.82 -6.18 4.83
C LEU A 85 14.61 -4.89 5.11
N SER A 86 13.96 -3.73 5.00
CA SER A 86 14.63 -2.42 5.14
C SER A 86 14.76 -1.93 6.59
N GLY A 87 13.98 -2.51 7.52
CA GLY A 87 13.89 -2.12 8.91
C GLY A 87 13.19 -0.78 9.17
N GLU A 88 12.60 -0.14 8.15
CA GLU A 88 11.92 1.15 8.24
C GLU A 88 10.72 1.23 7.28
N VAL A 89 9.55 1.55 7.83
CA VAL A 89 8.29 1.69 7.10
C VAL A 89 8.37 2.79 6.05
N ASN A 90 8.96 3.94 6.40
CA ASN A 90 9.07 5.07 5.47
C ASN A 90 9.92 4.72 4.23
N LYS A 91 10.97 3.89 4.40
CA LYS A 91 11.78 3.40 3.29
C LYS A 91 10.99 2.43 2.41
N ALA A 92 10.23 1.52 3.02
CA ALA A 92 9.36 0.60 2.31
C ALA A 92 8.26 1.33 1.50
N LEU A 93 7.64 2.36 2.07
CA LEU A 93 6.66 3.21 1.39
C LEU A 93 7.28 3.95 0.20
N PHE A 94 8.48 4.53 0.40
CA PHE A 94 9.20 5.21 -0.67
C PHE A 94 9.54 4.25 -1.82
N TRP A 95 10.11 3.08 -1.49
CA TRP A 95 10.44 2.02 -2.43
C TRP A 95 9.21 1.56 -3.22
N TYR A 96 8.12 1.28 -2.50
CA TYR A 96 6.88 0.77 -3.09
C TYR A 96 6.34 1.67 -4.20
N HIS A 97 6.34 2.98 -3.93
CA HIS A 97 5.76 3.97 -4.84
C HIS A 97 6.74 4.41 -5.95
N ASN A 98 8.03 4.58 -5.64
CA ASN A 98 8.95 5.31 -6.51
C ASN A 98 10.00 4.44 -7.19
N GLU A 99 10.35 3.27 -6.65
CA GLU A 99 11.53 2.55 -7.14
C GLU A 99 11.18 1.65 -8.33
N PRO A 100 11.72 1.93 -9.53
CA PRO A 100 11.52 1.05 -10.68
C PRO A 100 12.34 -0.22 -10.51
N LEU A 101 11.71 -1.38 -10.72
CA LEU A 101 12.36 -2.68 -10.52
C LEU A 101 12.85 -3.25 -11.86
N PRO A 102 14.17 -3.35 -12.11
CA PRO A 102 14.70 -3.84 -13.39
C PRO A 102 14.20 -5.23 -13.81
N PRO A 103 14.09 -6.23 -12.91
CA PRO A 103 13.56 -7.56 -13.26
C PRO A 103 12.12 -7.54 -13.79
N PHE A 104 11.38 -6.46 -13.52
CA PHE A 104 9.98 -6.30 -13.90
C PHE A 104 9.80 -5.29 -15.04
N GLY A 105 10.85 -5.03 -15.83
CA GLY A 105 10.80 -4.06 -16.92
C GLY A 105 10.66 -2.62 -16.40
N TYR A 106 11.30 -2.31 -15.27
CA TYR A 106 11.31 -1.00 -14.64
C TYR A 106 9.93 -0.50 -14.15
N LYS A 107 8.98 -1.41 -13.93
CA LYS A 107 7.74 -1.11 -13.21
C LYS A 107 8.01 -0.93 -11.72
N THR A 108 7.27 -0.05 -11.07
CA THR A 108 7.29 0.09 -9.60
C THR A 108 6.52 -1.04 -8.93
N ALA A 109 6.76 -1.25 -7.63
CA ALA A 109 6.01 -2.26 -6.88
C ALA A 109 4.50 -1.95 -6.86
N GLU A 110 4.14 -0.67 -6.75
CA GLU A 110 2.76 -0.20 -6.85
C GLU A 110 2.08 -0.61 -8.17
N GLN A 111 2.78 -0.43 -9.30
CA GLN A 111 2.27 -0.83 -10.62
C GLN A 111 2.09 -2.34 -10.72
N LEU A 112 3.01 -3.13 -10.13
CA LEU A 112 2.92 -4.58 -10.14
C LEU A 112 1.78 -5.11 -9.26
N VAL A 113 1.50 -4.48 -8.12
CA VAL A 113 0.31 -4.79 -7.30
C VAL A 113 -0.97 -4.47 -8.07
N SER A 114 -1.03 -3.32 -8.73
CA SER A 114 -2.14 -2.96 -9.63
C SER A 114 -2.30 -4.00 -10.75
N ASP A 115 -1.22 -4.50 -11.34
CA ASP A 115 -1.26 -5.53 -12.38
C ASP A 115 -1.59 -6.95 -11.85
N GLY A 116 -1.85 -7.11 -10.54
CA GLY A 116 -2.16 -8.40 -9.92
C GLY A 116 -0.95 -9.32 -9.76
N ARG A 117 0.27 -8.77 -9.79
CA ARG A 117 1.54 -9.50 -9.71
C ARG A 117 2.17 -9.48 -8.31
N THR A 118 1.35 -9.37 -7.26
CA THR A 118 1.81 -9.34 -5.87
C THR A 118 2.70 -10.53 -5.49
N GLU A 119 2.32 -11.74 -5.90
CA GLU A 119 3.08 -12.95 -5.56
C GLU A 119 4.46 -12.98 -6.23
N ASP A 120 4.61 -12.33 -7.39
CA ASP A 120 5.93 -12.19 -8.03
C ASP A 120 6.83 -11.23 -7.25
N LEU A 121 6.24 -10.14 -6.73
CA LEU A 121 6.93 -9.17 -5.87
C LEU A 121 7.38 -9.78 -4.56
N LEU A 122 6.51 -10.55 -3.88
CA LEU A 122 6.85 -11.18 -2.61
C LEU A 122 8.02 -12.16 -2.79
N ARG A 123 7.97 -13.02 -3.83
CA ARG A 123 9.09 -13.91 -4.16
C ARG A 123 10.38 -13.15 -4.47
N TYR A 124 10.28 -12.00 -5.14
CA TYR A 124 11.44 -11.15 -5.39
C TYR A 124 12.04 -10.61 -4.08
N ILE A 125 11.21 -10.08 -3.18
CA ILE A 125 11.67 -9.57 -1.88
C ILE A 125 12.32 -10.69 -1.04
N GLU A 126 11.70 -11.87 -0.98
CA GLU A 126 12.26 -13.05 -0.30
C GLU A 126 13.63 -13.45 -0.90
N SER A 127 13.79 -13.36 -2.22
CA SER A 127 15.08 -13.65 -2.87
C SER A 127 16.18 -12.65 -2.51
N LEU A 128 15.83 -11.39 -2.26
CA LEU A 128 16.77 -10.37 -1.80
C LEU A 128 17.23 -10.64 -0.36
N GLU A 129 16.31 -11.06 0.50
CA GLU A 129 16.64 -11.46 1.88
C GLU A 129 17.58 -12.66 1.91
N ALA A 130 17.28 -13.70 1.12
CA ALA A 130 18.13 -14.90 1.01
C ALA A 130 19.51 -14.60 0.43
N GLY A 131 19.60 -13.67 -0.54
CA GLY A 131 20.86 -13.25 -1.14
C GLY A 131 21.73 -12.37 -0.23
N ALA A 132 21.13 -11.65 0.72
CA ALA A 132 21.88 -10.85 1.70
C ALA A 132 22.47 -11.68 2.85
N ALA A 133 21.96 -12.89 3.07
CA ALA A 133 22.36 -13.78 4.16
C ALA A 133 23.43 -14.84 3.78
N GLY A 134 23.81 -14.94 2.50
CA GLY A 134 24.80 -15.90 1.97
C GLY A 134 26.12 -15.25 1.61
#